data_AF-A0A2X3KWY6-F1
#
_entry.id   AF-A0A2X3KWY6-F1
#
_cell.length_a   1.000
_cell.length_b   1.000
_cell.length_c   1.000
_cell.angle_alpha   90.00
_cell.angle_beta   90.00
_cell.angle_gamma   90.00
#
_symmetry.space_group_name_H-M   'P 1'
#
loop_
_entity.id
_entity.type
_entity.pdbx_description
1 polymer ?
#
loop_
_entity_poly.entity_id
_entity_poly.type
_entity_poly.pdbx_seq_one_letter_code
_entity_poly.pdbx_strand_id
1 'polypeptide(L)'
;MAQEQARITRGRMIVTVHNAHNQSFVDYFDSKKETDSLFNIRFFSVDQMQEILGKVARKVTIIPVGKGKKTHEDWLIRHGLHNPLLINGMFKLSGQRYLERSERLMCIAEL
;
A
#
# COMPACT_ATOMS: atom_id res chain seq x y z
N MET A 1 14.15 14.07 -5.59
CA MET A 1 12.69 14.24 -5.61
C MET A 1 12.09 12.98 -6.20
N ALA A 2 11.34 12.20 -5.42
CA ALA A 2 10.82 10.90 -5.87
C ALA A 2 9.68 11.11 -6.87
N GLN A 3 9.96 10.92 -8.16
CA GLN A 3 8.95 10.84 -9.20
C GLN A 3 8.12 9.56 -9.00
N GLU A 4 6.81 9.78 -8.83
CA GLU A 4 5.69 8.86 -9.05
C GLU A 4 5.45 7.70 -8.05
N GLN A 5 4.35 7.82 -7.30
CA GLN A 5 3.62 6.66 -6.73
C GLN A 5 2.11 6.74 -6.99
N ALA A 6 1.70 7.45 -8.05
CA ALA A 6 0.31 7.50 -8.48
C ALA A 6 0.24 7.20 -9.98
N ARG A 7 -0.47 6.12 -10.35
CA ARG A 7 -0.78 5.79 -11.74
C ARG A 7 -2.25 6.03 -11.99
N ILE A 8 -2.56 6.97 -12.88
CA ILE A 8 -3.93 7.31 -13.26
C ILE A 8 -4.18 6.76 -14.67
N THR A 9 -5.29 6.04 -14.82
CA THR A 9 -5.82 5.54 -16.08
C THR A 9 -7.26 6.03 -16.25
N ARG A 10 -7.84 5.89 -17.45
CA ARG A 10 -9.15 6.46 -17.80
C ARG A 10 -10.31 6.04 -16.85
N GLY A 11 -10.16 4.96 -16.09
CA GLY A 11 -11.18 4.54 -15.10
C GLY A 11 -10.63 4.13 -13.73
N ARG A 12 -9.32 4.24 -13.48
CA ARG A 12 -8.72 3.86 -12.20
C ARG A 12 -7.54 4.72 -11.83
N MET A 13 -7.45 5.06 -10.56
CA MET A 13 -6.28 5.65 -9.92
C MET A 13 -5.69 4.62 -8.95
N ILE A 14 -4.39 4.37 -9.07
CA ILE A 14 -3.65 3.49 -8.17
C ILE A 14 -2.61 4.34 -7.46
N VAL A 15 -2.66 4.40 -6.13
CA VAL A 15 -1.74 5.15 -5.29
C VAL A 15 -1.11 4.21 -4.28
N THR A 16 0.20 4.34 -4.05
CA THR A 16 0.87 3.62 -2.96
C THR A 16 1.26 4.63 -1.89
N VAL A 17 0.93 4.34 -0.62
CA VAL A 17 1.24 5.19 0.53
C VAL A 17 1.91 4.40 1.65
N HIS A 18 2.61 5.09 2.56
CA HIS A 18 3.19 4.47 3.74
C HIS A 18 2.11 4.16 4.78
N ASN A 19 2.19 2.96 5.36
CA ASN A 19 1.13 2.42 6.20
C ASN A 19 1.27 2.84 7.67
N ALA A 20 0.33 3.64 8.17
CA ALA A 20 0.34 4.09 9.57
C ALA A 20 0.05 2.97 10.58
N HIS A 21 -0.52 1.84 10.14
CA HIS A 21 -0.87 0.73 11.04
C HIS A 21 0.33 -0.13 11.45
N ASN A 22 1.48 0.02 10.79
CA ASN A 22 2.70 -0.66 11.20
C ASN A 22 3.50 0.22 12.16
N GLN A 23 3.15 0.16 13.45
CA GLN A 23 3.74 1.04 14.46
C GLN A 23 5.26 0.93 14.53
N SER A 24 5.81 -0.28 14.43
CA SER A 24 7.27 -0.49 14.45
C SER A 24 8.00 0.25 13.31
N PHE A 25 7.34 0.39 12.16
CA PHE A 25 7.86 1.09 11.00
C PHE A 25 7.69 2.61 11.12
N VAL A 26 6.57 3.07 11.70
CA VAL A 26 6.35 4.47 12.05
C VAL A 26 7.42 4.95 13.04
N ASP A 27 7.60 4.21 14.14
CA ASP A 27 8.57 4.53 15.21
C ASP A 27 10.00 4.59 14.66
N TYR A 28 10.35 3.70 13.74
CA TYR A 28 11.65 3.72 13.08
C TYR A 28 11.89 5.02 12.32
N PHE A 29 10.93 5.47 11.50
CA PHE A 29 11.06 6.73 10.76
C PHE A 29 11.03 7.95 11.69
N ASP A 30 10.16 7.94 12.71
CA ASP A 30 10.09 9.01 13.70
C ASP A 30 11.39 9.15 14.51
N SER A 31 12.06 8.06 14.85
CA SER A 31 13.37 8.10 15.53
C SER A 31 14.50 8.69 14.68
N LYS A 32 14.35 8.67 13.35
CA LYS A 32 15.37 9.12 12.40
C LYS A 32 15.14 10.54 11.89
N LYS A 33 13.88 11.02 11.90
CA LYS A 33 13.52 12.34 11.38
C LYS A 33 14.26 13.50 12.07
N GLU A 34 14.65 13.33 13.34
CA GLU A 34 15.42 14.32 14.10
C GLU A 34 16.83 14.54 13.52
N THR A 35 17.38 13.50 12.88
CA THR A 35 18.75 13.50 12.36
C THR A 35 18.84 13.60 10.85
N ASP A 36 17.79 13.20 10.13
CA ASP A 36 17.74 13.22 8.67
C ASP A 36 16.32 13.56 8.18
N SER A 37 16.21 14.71 7.50
CA SER A 37 14.96 15.22 6.92
C SER A 37 14.33 14.27 5.88
N LEU A 38 15.12 13.35 5.28
CA LEU A 38 14.62 12.34 4.34
C LEU A 38 13.69 11.32 5.03
N PHE A 39 13.76 11.19 6.34
CA PHE A 39 12.87 10.34 7.14
C PHE A 39 11.59 11.04 7.58
N ASN A 40 11.43 12.33 7.28
CA ASN A 40 10.18 13.06 7.53
C ASN A 40 9.14 12.74 6.44
N ILE A 41 8.64 11.50 6.45
CA ILE A 41 7.63 11.00 5.52
C ILE A 41 6.27 10.91 6.20
N ARG A 42 5.20 11.04 5.39
CA ARG A 42 3.83 10.94 5.88
C ARG A 42 3.29 9.51 5.77
N PHE A 43 2.75 9.02 6.87
CA PHE A 43 2.01 7.77 6.94
C PHE A 43 0.52 8.03 6.88
N PHE A 44 -0.23 7.05 6.36
CA PHE A 44 -1.68 7.14 6.21
C PHE A 44 -2.36 5.90 6.77
N SER A 45 -3.48 6.11 7.46
CA SER A 45 -4.38 5.03 7.85
C SER A 45 -5.33 4.66 6.70
N VAL A 46 -5.95 3.48 6.83
CA VAL A 46 -6.99 3.01 5.90
C VAL A 46 -8.14 4.01 5.83
N ASP A 47 -8.61 4.49 6.98
CA ASP A 47 -9.74 5.41 7.07
C ASP A 47 -9.42 6.76 6.40
N GLN A 48 -8.21 7.29 6.63
CA GLN A 48 -7.75 8.52 5.97
C GLN A 48 -7.73 8.36 4.45
N MET A 49 -7.21 7.25 3.94
CA MET A 49 -7.17 7.01 2.50
C MET A 49 -8.56 6.77 1.91
N GLN A 50 -9.46 6.11 2.63
CA GLN A 50 -10.86 5.97 2.25
C GLN A 50 -11.56 7.32 2.17
N GLU A 51 -11.34 8.21 3.14
CA GLU A 51 -11.93 9.54 3.13
C GLU A 51 -11.38 10.40 1.97
N ILE A 52 -10.07 10.38 1.75
CA ILE A 52 -9.41 11.18 0.70
C ILE A 52 -9.86 10.73 -0.69
N LEU A 53 -9.77 9.42 -0.97
CA LEU A 53 -10.09 8.90 -2.30
C LEU A 53 -11.59 8.77 -2.53
N GLY A 54 -12.39 8.55 -1.47
CA GLY A 54 -13.84 8.44 -1.55
C GLY A 54 -14.54 9.73 -2.03
N LYS A 55 -13.86 10.89 -1.94
CA LYS A 55 -14.36 12.16 -2.48
C LYS A 55 -14.42 12.19 -4.01
N VAL A 56 -13.61 11.36 -4.68
CA VAL A 56 -13.45 11.38 -6.14
C VAL A 56 -13.66 10.03 -6.81
N ALA A 57 -13.72 8.95 -6.04
CA ALA A 57 -13.83 7.59 -6.54
C ALA A 57 -15.17 6.97 -6.14
N ARG A 58 -15.82 6.28 -7.07
CA ARG A 58 -17.03 5.48 -6.80
C ARG A 58 -16.76 4.33 -5.85
N LYS A 59 -15.55 3.79 -5.87
CA LYS A 59 -15.12 2.67 -5.04
C LYS A 59 -13.64 2.76 -4.73
N VAL A 60 -13.30 2.57 -3.47
CA VAL A 60 -11.91 2.55 -2.98
C VAL A 60 -11.60 1.18 -2.41
N THR A 61 -10.58 0.52 -2.96
CA THR A 61 -10.05 -0.75 -2.45
C THR A 61 -8.66 -0.50 -1.91
N ILE A 62 -8.41 -0.87 -0.65
CA ILE A 62 -7.10 -0.69 0.00
C ILE A 62 -6.53 -2.06 0.35
N ILE A 63 -5.30 -2.30 -0.08
CA ILE A 63 -4.62 -3.59 0.06
C ILE A 63 -3.26 -3.35 0.74
N PRO A 64 -2.98 -3.97 1.90
CA PRO A 64 -1.65 -3.92 2.51
C PRO A 64 -0.61 -4.62 1.63
N VAL A 65 0.50 -3.94 1.34
CA VAL A 65 1.60 -4.40 0.47
C VAL A 65 2.98 -3.99 1.04
N GLY A 66 4.08 -4.56 0.54
CA GLY A 66 5.45 -4.22 0.97
C GLY A 66 6.22 -5.42 1.53
N LYS A 67 7.38 -5.20 2.19
CA LYS A 67 8.29 -6.30 2.56
C LYS A 67 7.73 -7.33 3.55
N GLY A 68 6.62 -7.06 4.23
CA GLY A 68 5.85 -8.10 4.95
C GLY A 68 5.30 -9.20 4.03
N LYS A 69 5.18 -8.93 2.73
CA LYS A 69 4.82 -9.87 1.65
C LYS A 69 5.99 -10.29 0.77
N LYS A 70 7.25 -9.88 1.06
CA LYS A 70 8.42 -10.25 0.23
C LYS A 70 8.52 -11.77 0.03
N THR A 71 8.22 -12.57 1.05
CA THR A 71 8.26 -14.03 0.93
C THR A 71 7.07 -14.64 0.17
N HIS A 72 5.97 -13.92 -0.03
CA HIS A 72 4.77 -14.47 -0.70
C HIS A 72 4.64 -13.95 -2.13
N GLU A 73 4.75 -12.65 -2.36
CA GLU A 73 4.68 -12.06 -3.71
C GLU A 73 5.92 -12.42 -4.54
N ASP A 74 7.13 -12.38 -3.96
CA ASP A 74 8.33 -12.85 -4.68
C ASP A 74 8.28 -14.37 -4.90
N TRP A 75 7.64 -15.15 -4.03
CA TRP A 75 7.46 -16.60 -4.25
C TRP A 75 6.54 -16.87 -5.44
N LEU A 76 5.44 -16.13 -5.56
CA LEU A 76 4.50 -16.23 -6.68
C LEU A 76 5.14 -15.83 -8.00
N ILE A 77 5.92 -14.75 -8.01
CA ILE A 77 6.69 -14.31 -9.18
C ILE A 77 7.76 -15.35 -9.53
N ARG A 78 8.49 -15.88 -8.54
CA ARG A 78 9.53 -16.92 -8.75
C ARG A 78 8.96 -18.27 -9.21
N HIS A 79 7.72 -18.61 -8.86
CA HIS A 79 7.06 -19.86 -9.27
C HIS A 79 6.19 -19.69 -10.52
N GLY A 80 6.28 -18.56 -11.23
CA GLY A 80 5.62 -18.38 -12.52
C GLY A 80 4.12 -18.12 -12.45
N LEU A 81 3.57 -17.87 -11.26
CA LEU A 81 2.16 -17.57 -11.03
C LEU A 81 1.85 -16.10 -11.37
N HIS A 82 1.96 -15.78 -12.65
CA HIS A 82 1.66 -14.46 -13.20
C HIS A 82 0.16 -14.25 -13.51
N ASN A 83 -0.69 -15.25 -13.23
CA ASN A 83 -2.09 -15.20 -13.60
C ASN A 83 -2.83 -14.10 -12.79
N PRO A 84 -3.35 -13.04 -13.44
CA PRO A 84 -4.00 -11.93 -12.75
C PRO A 84 -5.20 -12.35 -11.90
N LEU A 85 -5.89 -13.44 -12.27
CA LEU A 85 -7.03 -13.96 -11.51
C LEU A 85 -6.61 -14.58 -10.19
N LEU A 86 -5.48 -15.30 -10.17
CA LEU A 86 -4.93 -15.91 -8.95
C LEU A 86 -4.38 -14.85 -7.99
N ILE A 87 -3.70 -13.84 -8.54
CA ILE A 87 -3.21 -12.69 -7.77
C ILE A 87 -4.38 -11.93 -7.14
N ASN A 88 -5.44 -11.65 -7.90
CA ASN A 88 -6.63 -10.97 -7.41
C ASN A 88 -7.39 -11.81 -6.37
N GLY A 89 -7.51 -13.12 -6.58
CA GLY A 89 -8.09 -14.06 -5.62
C GLY A 89 -7.34 -14.05 -4.29
N MET A 90 -6.00 -14.05 -4.32
CA MET A 90 -5.19 -13.93 -3.11
C MET A 90 -5.30 -12.57 -2.44
N PHE A 91 -5.39 -11.46 -3.17
CA PHE A 91 -5.62 -10.17 -2.53
C PHE A 91 -6.95 -10.12 -1.81
N LYS A 92 -8.00 -10.72 -2.38
CA LYS A 92 -9.30 -10.85 -1.70
C LYS A 92 -9.24 -11.76 -0.47
N LEU A 93 -8.54 -12.89 -0.57
CA LEU A 93 -8.39 -13.84 0.55
C LEU A 93 -7.50 -13.32 1.69
N SER A 94 -6.42 -12.59 1.35
CA SER A 94 -5.52 -12.01 2.34
C SER A 94 -6.07 -10.75 2.99
N GLY A 95 -6.99 -10.04 2.32
CA GLY A 95 -7.74 -8.92 2.89
C GLY A 95 -6.83 -7.94 3.65
N GLN A 96 -7.15 -7.71 4.93
CA GLN A 96 -6.36 -6.87 5.83
C GLN A 96 -5.43 -7.64 6.79
N ARG A 97 -5.22 -8.95 6.56
CA ARG A 97 -4.48 -9.84 7.49
C ARG A 97 -3.04 -9.40 7.78
N TYR A 98 -2.46 -8.55 6.93
CA TYR A 98 -1.09 -8.02 7.07
C TYR A 98 -1.06 -6.51 7.33
N LEU A 99 -2.17 -5.91 7.77
CA LEU A 99 -2.27 -4.48 7.97
C LEU A 99 -1.23 -3.95 8.95
N GLU A 100 -0.96 -4.63 10.06
CA GLU A 100 0.02 -4.15 11.05
C GLU A 100 1.49 -4.45 10.69
N ARG A 101 1.72 -5.27 9.65
CA ARG A 101 3.08 -5.71 9.27
C ARG A 101 3.54 -5.16 7.92
N SER A 102 2.62 -4.69 7.09
CA SER A 102 2.93 -4.16 5.77
C SER A 102 3.52 -2.77 5.88
N GLU A 103 4.53 -2.46 5.07
CA GLU A 103 5.16 -1.13 5.04
C GLU A 103 4.28 -0.11 4.30
N ARG A 104 3.44 -0.59 3.37
CA ARG A 104 2.69 0.24 2.43
C ARG A 104 1.23 -0.21 2.31
N LEU A 105 0.40 0.73 1.87
CA LEU A 105 -0.97 0.49 1.43
C LEU A 105 -1.04 0.80 -0.06
N MET A 106 -1.54 -0.15 -0.85
CA MET A 106 -1.91 0.07 -2.24
C MET A 106 -3.39 0.42 -2.27
N CYS A 107 -3.70 1.63 -2.71
CA CYS A 107 -5.04 2.16 -2.83
C CYS A 107 -5.45 2.16 -4.29
N ILE A 108 -6.55 1.49 -4.62
CA ILE A 108 -7.15 1.44 -5.95
C ILE A 108 -8.49 2.16 -5.87
N ALA A 109 -8.55 3.32 -6.52
CA ALA A 109 -9.74 4.12 -6.69
C ALA A 109 -10.32 3.88 -8.09
N GLU A 110 -11.59 3.46 -8.15
CA GLU A 110 -12.37 3.37 -9.39
C GLU A 110 -13.09 4.71 -9.60
N LEU A 111 -12.73 5.44 -10.67
CA LEU A 111 -13.23 6.79 -10.98
C LEU A 111 -14.63 6.74 -11.62
#